data_AF-A0A923IG63-F1
#
_entry.id   AF-A0A923IG63-F1
#
_cell.length_a   1.000
_cell.length_b   1.000
_cell.length_c   1.000
_cell.angle_alpha   90.00
_cell.angle_beta   90.00
_cell.angle_gamma   90.00
#
_symmetry.space_group_name_H-M   'P 1'
#
loop_
_entity.id
_entity.type
_entity.pdbx_description
1 polymer ?
#
loop_
_entity_poly.entity_id
_entity_poly.type
_entity_poly.pdbx_seq_one_letter_code
_entity_poly.pdbx_strand_id
1 'polypeptide(L)'
;SMVFQEPLLFDTTVFENVASGLKIRGMQRDEMKQAAADCLERFGIGHLADRSARKLSGGEAQRTSLARAFATKPEIVFLDEPFSSLDPPTRESLMEDLDRILREAGTTTIVATHDQMEAIRLSDRIAVMNQGKIAQIGFPDTVMNSPADEFVASFVGVETILNGEIARTGAGTVICRVQKGEIEAVGNAKPGERVVCCIRPEHVTLSTTLSGSGVSARNTFPGKIVRISPMGLFYKISLDCGFFLTAYVTIPSAENLALEEGKQVFASFKATAVHLIRRSA
;
A
#
# COMPACT_ATOMS: atom_id res chain seq x y z
N SER A 1 -7.79 -22.75 -7.39
CA SER A 1 -6.38 -22.96 -7.78
C SER A 1 -5.50 -22.23 -6.78
N MET A 2 -4.27 -22.67 -6.54
CA MET A 2 -3.36 -22.06 -5.57
C MET A 2 -2.00 -21.79 -6.22
N VAL A 3 -1.44 -20.62 -5.94
CA VAL A 3 -0.10 -20.20 -6.38
C VAL A 3 0.66 -19.75 -5.14
N PHE A 4 1.77 -20.42 -4.87
CA PHE A 4 2.65 -20.13 -3.74
C PHE A 4 3.70 -19.08 -4.10
N GLN A 5 4.32 -18.51 -3.07
CA GLN A 5 5.43 -17.56 -3.19
C GLN A 5 6.59 -18.12 -4.02
N GLU A 6 6.92 -19.39 -3.82
CA GLU A 6 7.89 -20.12 -4.63
C GLU A 6 7.19 -20.86 -5.78
N PRO A 7 7.62 -20.67 -7.04
CA PRO A 7 7.05 -21.38 -8.18
C PRO A 7 7.50 -22.85 -8.19
N LEU A 8 6.71 -23.70 -7.52
CA LEU A 8 6.89 -25.15 -7.48
C LEU A 8 6.48 -25.77 -8.83
N LEU A 9 7.37 -25.67 -9.81
CA LEU A 9 7.19 -26.25 -11.15
C LEU A 9 7.67 -27.71 -11.19
N PHE A 10 6.99 -28.52 -11.99
CA PHE A 10 7.44 -29.87 -12.30
C PHE A 10 8.71 -29.83 -13.16
N ASP A 11 9.57 -30.85 -13.01
CA ASP A 11 10.77 -31.04 -13.82
C ASP A 11 10.44 -31.52 -15.24
N THR A 12 9.72 -30.67 -15.96
CA THR A 12 9.15 -30.90 -17.29
C THR A 12 9.27 -29.63 -18.12
N THR A 13 8.71 -29.60 -19.33
CA THR A 13 8.66 -28.35 -20.10
C THR A 13 7.68 -27.34 -19.48
N VAL A 14 7.79 -26.07 -19.88
CA VAL A 14 6.84 -25.00 -19.53
C VAL A 14 5.43 -25.38 -19.99
N PHE A 15 5.30 -25.89 -21.21
CA PHE A 15 4.02 -26.37 -21.74
C PHE A 15 3.41 -27.48 -20.89
N GLU A 16 4.22 -28.48 -20.51
CA GLU A 16 3.75 -29.60 -19.69
C GLU A 16 3.34 -29.14 -18.27
N ASN A 17 4.03 -28.13 -17.72
CA ASN A 17 3.62 -27.50 -16.48
C ASN A 17 2.24 -26.87 -16.60
N VAL A 18 1.99 -26.05 -17.62
CA VAL A 18 0.70 -25.38 -17.82
C VAL A 18 -0.42 -26.37 -18.14
N ALA A 19 -0.14 -27.39 -18.94
CA ALA A 19 -1.10 -28.43 -19.31
C ALA A 19 -1.42 -29.42 -18.17
N SER A 20 -0.59 -29.49 -17.12
CA SER A 20 -0.70 -30.51 -16.06
C SER A 20 -2.09 -30.58 -15.41
N GLY A 21 -2.65 -29.44 -15.00
CA GLY A 21 -3.97 -29.37 -14.38
C GLY A 21 -5.10 -29.77 -15.32
N LEU A 22 -4.98 -29.46 -16.61
CA LEU A 22 -5.92 -29.85 -17.65
C LEU A 22 -5.88 -31.36 -17.91
N LYS A 23 -4.68 -31.94 -17.96
CA LYS A 23 -4.44 -33.38 -18.11
C LYS A 23 -5.02 -34.17 -16.94
N ILE A 24 -4.82 -33.69 -15.70
CA ILE A 24 -5.37 -34.32 -14.49
C ILE A 24 -6.91 -34.33 -14.52
N ARG A 25 -7.53 -33.29 -15.10
CA ARG A 25 -8.99 -33.21 -15.29
C ARG A 25 -9.52 -34.03 -16.46
N GLY A 26 -8.67 -34.76 -17.18
CA GLY A 26 -9.07 -35.62 -18.29
C GLY A 26 -9.53 -34.86 -19.55
N MET A 27 -9.08 -33.62 -19.74
CA MET A 27 -9.38 -32.84 -20.94
C MET A 27 -8.81 -33.53 -22.19
N GLN A 28 -9.56 -33.47 -23.30
CA GLN A 28 -9.13 -34.09 -24.57
C GLN A 28 -7.83 -33.46 -25.08
N ARG A 29 -7.01 -34.26 -25.77
CA ARG A 29 -5.62 -33.89 -26.09
C ARG A 29 -5.52 -32.58 -26.90
N ASP A 30 -6.37 -32.40 -27.90
CA ASP A 30 -6.30 -31.24 -28.79
C ASP A 30 -6.84 -29.98 -28.10
N GLU A 31 -7.94 -30.11 -27.34
CA GLU A 31 -8.48 -29.03 -26.51
C GLU A 31 -7.48 -28.59 -25.42
N MET A 32 -6.83 -29.55 -24.75
CA MET A 32 -5.79 -29.29 -23.77
C MET A 32 -4.63 -28.52 -24.37
N LYS A 33 -4.18 -28.92 -25.57
CA LYS A 33 -3.09 -28.22 -26.26
C LYS A 33 -3.45 -26.79 -26.57
N GLN A 34 -4.65 -26.56 -27.11
CA GLN A 34 -5.11 -25.21 -27.43
C GLN A 34 -5.22 -24.36 -26.15
N ALA A 35 -5.88 -24.87 -25.11
CA ALA A 35 -6.07 -24.15 -23.86
C ALA A 35 -4.74 -23.82 -23.15
N ALA A 36 -3.78 -24.75 -23.19
CA ALA A 36 -2.44 -24.51 -22.64
C ALA A 36 -1.68 -23.45 -23.45
N ALA A 37 -1.71 -23.52 -24.79
CA ALA A 37 -1.08 -22.54 -25.66
C ALA A 37 -1.67 -21.14 -25.49
N ASP A 38 -3.00 -21.02 -25.48
CA ASP A 38 -3.71 -19.75 -25.25
C ASP A 38 -3.29 -19.15 -23.90
N CYS A 39 -3.17 -19.98 -22.86
CA CYS A 39 -2.75 -19.51 -21.55
C CYS A 39 -1.28 -19.06 -21.52
N LEU A 40 -0.38 -19.73 -22.25
CA LEU A 40 1.02 -19.32 -22.35
C LEU A 40 1.15 -17.95 -23.03
N GLU A 41 0.38 -17.71 -24.10
CA GLU A 41 0.35 -16.42 -24.81
C GLU A 41 -0.18 -15.30 -23.91
N ARG A 42 -1.26 -15.56 -23.15
CA ARG A 42 -1.82 -14.57 -22.21
C ARG A 42 -0.81 -14.09 -21.17
N PHE A 43 0.08 -14.97 -20.72
CA PHE A 43 1.15 -14.64 -19.77
C PHE A 43 2.48 -14.21 -20.42
N GLY A 44 2.51 -14.07 -21.75
CA GLY A 44 3.70 -13.63 -22.50
C GLY A 44 4.84 -14.64 -22.56
N ILE A 45 4.56 -15.92 -22.28
CA ILE A 45 5.56 -17.00 -22.17
C ILE A 45 5.38 -18.10 -23.22
N GLY A 46 4.62 -17.85 -24.29
CA GLY A 46 4.44 -18.78 -25.41
C GLY A 46 5.76 -19.25 -26.04
N HIS A 47 6.70 -18.32 -26.23
CA HIS A 47 8.03 -18.60 -26.75
C HIS A 47 8.90 -19.52 -25.86
N LEU A 48 8.47 -19.77 -24.61
CA LEU A 48 9.17 -20.64 -23.67
C LEU A 48 8.56 -22.04 -23.59
N ALA A 49 7.50 -22.36 -24.36
CA ALA A 49 6.72 -23.59 -24.24
C ALA A 49 7.57 -24.88 -24.15
N ASP A 50 8.59 -25.02 -24.99
CA ASP A 50 9.47 -26.20 -25.05
C ASP A 50 10.65 -26.14 -24.09
N ARG A 51 10.86 -25.01 -23.40
CA ARG A 51 11.97 -24.82 -22.47
C ARG A 51 11.73 -25.65 -21.21
N SER A 52 12.79 -26.23 -20.66
CA SER A 52 12.75 -26.90 -19.35
C SER A 52 12.50 -25.88 -18.24
N ALA A 53 11.58 -26.21 -17.33
CA ALA A 53 11.25 -25.38 -16.17
C ALA A 53 12.47 -25.07 -15.27
N ARG A 54 13.46 -25.96 -15.22
CA ARG A 54 14.72 -25.77 -14.47
C ARG A 54 15.63 -24.67 -15.02
N LYS A 55 15.38 -24.21 -16.25
CA LYS A 55 16.21 -23.20 -16.94
C LYS A 55 15.54 -21.82 -16.99
N LEU A 56 14.43 -21.64 -16.27
CA LEU A 56 13.68 -20.40 -16.24
C LEU A 56 14.32 -19.41 -15.25
N SER A 57 14.22 -18.12 -15.55
CA SER A 57 14.42 -17.06 -14.56
C SER A 57 13.29 -17.08 -13.51
N GLY A 58 13.46 -16.36 -12.40
CA GLY A 58 12.42 -16.24 -11.37
C GLY A 58 11.08 -15.70 -11.93
N GLY A 59 11.15 -14.66 -12.76
CA GLY A 59 9.97 -14.09 -13.43
C GLY A 59 9.31 -15.05 -14.43
N GLU A 60 10.11 -15.74 -15.24
CA GLU A 60 9.60 -16.75 -16.18
C GLU A 60 8.94 -17.93 -15.44
N ALA A 61 9.53 -18.37 -14.33
CA ALA A 61 8.98 -19.43 -13.49
C ALA A 61 7.67 -19.01 -12.82
N GLN A 62 7.60 -17.76 -12.34
CA GLN A 62 6.39 -17.22 -11.72
C GLN A 62 5.25 -17.06 -12.73
N ARG A 63 5.54 -16.51 -13.92
CA ARG A 63 4.60 -16.46 -15.05
C ARG A 63 4.08 -17.86 -15.42
N THR A 64 4.97 -18.85 -15.44
CA THR A 64 4.60 -20.25 -15.72
C THR A 64 3.68 -20.83 -14.63
N SER A 65 3.95 -20.54 -13.35
CA SER A 65 3.14 -20.97 -12.22
C SER A 65 1.73 -20.36 -12.25
N LEU A 66 1.64 -19.06 -12.54
CA LEU A 66 0.36 -18.36 -12.73
C LEU A 66 -0.39 -18.93 -13.94
N ALA A 67 0.26 -19.05 -15.11
CA ALA A 67 -0.35 -19.64 -16.29
C ALA A 67 -0.92 -21.03 -16.02
N ARG A 68 -0.17 -21.90 -15.33
CA ARG A 68 -0.66 -23.21 -14.89
C ARG A 68 -1.92 -23.12 -14.03
N ALA A 69 -1.98 -22.15 -13.11
CA ALA A 69 -3.14 -21.97 -12.26
C ALA A 69 -4.38 -21.53 -13.03
N PHE A 70 -4.23 -20.59 -13.97
CA PHE A 70 -5.32 -20.01 -14.76
C PHE A 70 -5.76 -20.87 -15.96
N ALA A 71 -4.89 -21.73 -16.49
CA ALA A 71 -5.22 -22.62 -17.60
C ALA A 71 -6.47 -23.47 -17.32
N THR A 72 -6.66 -23.86 -16.06
CA THR A 72 -7.81 -24.66 -15.62
C THR A 72 -9.13 -23.88 -15.46
N LYS A 73 -9.15 -22.59 -15.78
CA LYS A 73 -10.30 -21.66 -15.62
C LYS A 73 -10.99 -21.84 -14.25
N PRO A 74 -10.24 -21.69 -13.13
CA PRO A 74 -10.80 -21.91 -11.81
C PRO A 74 -11.84 -20.84 -11.45
N GLU A 75 -12.81 -21.19 -10.61
CA GLU A 75 -13.75 -20.22 -10.02
C GLU A 75 -13.07 -19.30 -9.00
N ILE A 76 -12.09 -19.86 -8.26
CA ILE A 76 -11.33 -19.16 -7.22
C ILE A 76 -9.82 -19.40 -7.38
N VAL A 77 -9.02 -18.35 -7.25
CA VAL A 77 -7.55 -18.39 -7.21
C VAL A 77 -7.04 -17.80 -5.90
N PHE A 78 -6.12 -18.51 -5.24
CA PHE A 78 -5.37 -18.02 -4.09
C PHE A 78 -3.93 -17.74 -4.53
N LEU A 79 -3.46 -16.52 -4.32
CA LEU A 79 -2.10 -16.08 -4.62
C LEU A 79 -1.42 -15.69 -3.30
N ASP A 80 -0.34 -16.37 -2.96
CA ASP A 80 0.43 -16.12 -1.74
C ASP A 80 1.76 -15.45 -2.12
N GLU A 81 1.91 -14.17 -1.78
CA GLU A 81 3.03 -13.29 -2.15
C GLU A 81 3.55 -13.48 -3.59
N PRO A 82 2.69 -13.31 -4.61
CA PRO A 82 3.03 -13.70 -5.99
C PRO A 82 4.19 -12.90 -6.63
N PHE A 83 4.68 -11.83 -5.99
CA PHE A 83 5.72 -10.95 -6.53
C PHE A 83 6.95 -10.76 -5.62
N SER A 84 6.97 -11.33 -4.41
CA SER A 84 7.98 -10.97 -3.42
C SER A 84 9.40 -11.40 -3.79
N SER A 85 9.54 -12.45 -4.62
CA SER A 85 10.82 -12.98 -5.11
C SER A 85 11.33 -12.33 -6.40
N LEU A 86 10.62 -11.35 -6.96
CA LEU A 86 10.92 -10.74 -8.26
C LEU A 86 11.68 -9.42 -8.12
N ASP A 87 12.59 -9.16 -9.06
CA ASP A 87 13.23 -7.86 -9.24
C ASP A 87 12.20 -6.77 -9.63
N PRO A 88 12.46 -5.49 -9.32
CA PRO A 88 11.45 -4.43 -9.49
C PRO A 88 10.87 -4.30 -10.91
N PRO A 89 11.67 -4.29 -12.00
CA PRO A 89 11.12 -4.24 -13.36
C PRO A 89 10.23 -5.43 -13.71
N THR A 90 10.67 -6.64 -13.35
CA THR A 90 9.91 -7.87 -13.60
C THR A 90 8.62 -7.92 -12.78
N ARG A 91 8.67 -7.46 -11.52
CA ARG A 91 7.51 -7.31 -10.64
C ARG A 91 6.46 -6.40 -11.25
N GLU A 92 6.86 -5.21 -11.66
CA GLU A 92 5.93 -4.20 -12.20
C GLU A 92 5.24 -4.73 -13.47
N SER A 93 6.02 -5.27 -14.41
CA SER A 93 5.47 -5.89 -15.63
C SER A 93 4.52 -7.05 -15.33
N LEU A 94 4.86 -7.93 -14.39
CA LEU A 94 3.99 -9.07 -14.05
C LEU A 94 2.71 -8.62 -13.35
N MET A 95 2.80 -7.59 -12.50
CA MET A 95 1.65 -7.02 -11.80
C MET A 95 0.65 -6.40 -12.78
N GLU A 96 1.12 -5.67 -13.79
CA GLU A 96 0.29 -5.13 -14.88
C GLU A 96 -0.40 -6.23 -15.68
N ASP A 97 0.35 -7.27 -16.05
CA ASP A 97 -0.21 -8.43 -16.75
C ASP A 97 -1.27 -9.14 -15.91
N LEU A 98 -1.00 -9.34 -14.62
CA LEU A 98 -1.94 -10.00 -13.73
C LEU A 98 -3.22 -9.19 -13.53
N ASP A 99 -3.14 -7.87 -13.31
CA ASP A 99 -4.32 -7.01 -13.18
C ASP A 99 -5.25 -7.15 -14.39
N ARG A 100 -4.67 -7.06 -15.60
CA ARG A 100 -5.41 -7.25 -16.85
C ARG A 100 -6.06 -8.64 -16.91
N ILE A 101 -5.29 -9.70 -16.63
CA ILE A 101 -5.79 -11.08 -16.68
C ILE A 101 -6.92 -11.32 -15.68
N LEU A 102 -6.83 -10.77 -14.47
CA LEU A 102 -7.85 -10.87 -13.44
C LEU A 102 -9.15 -10.19 -13.88
N ARG A 103 -9.05 -8.97 -14.42
CA ARG A 103 -10.20 -8.21 -14.94
C ARG A 103 -10.89 -8.92 -16.10
N GLU A 104 -10.11 -9.49 -17.02
CA GLU A 104 -10.64 -10.25 -18.17
C GLU A 104 -11.26 -11.59 -17.77
N ALA A 105 -10.64 -12.30 -16.82
CA ALA A 105 -11.07 -13.66 -16.45
C ALA A 105 -12.33 -13.66 -15.57
N GLY A 106 -12.58 -12.58 -14.82
CA GLY A 106 -13.70 -12.53 -13.86
C GLY A 106 -13.59 -13.56 -12.73
N THR A 107 -12.40 -14.12 -12.52
CA THR A 107 -12.13 -15.15 -11.52
C THR A 107 -12.01 -14.52 -10.13
N THR A 108 -12.71 -15.08 -9.14
CA THR A 108 -12.58 -14.61 -7.75
C THR A 108 -11.15 -14.88 -7.28
N THR A 109 -10.44 -13.83 -6.87
CA THR A 109 -9.03 -13.96 -6.50
C THR A 109 -8.78 -13.39 -5.12
N ILE A 110 -8.04 -14.16 -4.30
CA ILE A 110 -7.56 -13.75 -2.99
C ILE A 110 -6.05 -13.66 -3.07
N VAL A 111 -5.51 -12.45 -2.86
CA VAL A 111 -4.07 -12.19 -2.84
C VAL A 111 -3.64 -11.88 -1.41
N ALA A 112 -2.65 -12.61 -0.91
CA ALA A 112 -1.93 -12.27 0.30
C ALA A 112 -0.63 -11.56 -0.08
N THR A 113 -0.41 -10.37 0.47
CA THR A 113 0.81 -9.59 0.26
C THR A 113 1.08 -8.71 1.49
N HIS A 114 2.35 -8.39 1.70
CA HIS A 114 2.79 -7.37 2.66
C HIS A 114 3.07 -6.02 1.99
N ASP A 115 2.96 -5.94 0.67
CA ASP A 115 3.19 -4.72 -0.12
C ASP A 115 1.87 -3.95 -0.33
N GLN A 116 1.89 -2.67 0.07
CA GLN A 116 0.72 -1.80 -0.02
C GLN A 116 0.32 -1.50 -1.47
N MET A 117 1.31 -1.31 -2.35
CA MET A 117 1.07 -0.96 -3.75
C MET A 117 0.43 -2.13 -4.49
N GLU A 118 0.87 -3.36 -4.21
CA GLU A 118 0.25 -4.57 -4.73
C GLU A 118 -1.21 -4.68 -4.29
N ALA A 119 -1.47 -4.49 -2.99
CA ALA A 119 -2.83 -4.54 -2.43
C ALA A 119 -3.75 -3.50 -3.07
N ILE A 120 -3.28 -2.26 -3.24
CA ILE A 120 -4.04 -1.16 -3.84
C ILE A 120 -4.31 -1.38 -5.32
N ARG A 121 -3.31 -1.87 -6.08
CA ARG A 121 -3.43 -2.01 -7.54
C ARG A 121 -4.30 -3.18 -7.97
N LEU A 122 -4.20 -4.32 -7.29
CA LEU A 122 -4.82 -5.57 -7.72
C LEU A 122 -6.20 -5.83 -7.12
N SER A 123 -6.56 -5.13 -6.05
CA SER A 123 -7.72 -5.53 -5.23
C SER A 123 -8.88 -4.57 -5.37
N ASP A 124 -10.08 -5.13 -5.56
CA ASP A 124 -11.33 -4.38 -5.39
C ASP A 124 -11.59 -4.04 -3.92
N ARG A 125 -11.11 -4.90 -3.01
CA ARG A 125 -11.24 -4.76 -1.55
C ARG A 125 -9.97 -5.23 -0.84
N ILE A 126 -9.59 -4.54 0.21
CA ILE A 126 -8.43 -4.87 1.05
C ILE A 126 -8.92 -5.29 2.43
N ALA A 127 -8.38 -6.40 2.93
CA ALA A 127 -8.51 -6.83 4.31
C ALA A 127 -7.15 -6.70 5.01
N VAL A 128 -7.02 -5.72 5.89
CA VAL A 128 -5.81 -5.52 6.69
C VAL A 128 -5.87 -6.46 7.89
N MET A 129 -4.82 -7.25 8.09
CA MET A 129 -4.72 -8.23 9.17
C MET A 129 -3.63 -7.86 10.17
N ASN A 130 -3.92 -8.05 11.46
CA ASN A 130 -2.99 -7.88 12.56
C ASN A 130 -3.11 -9.06 13.52
N GLN A 131 -2.00 -9.74 13.85
CA GLN A 131 -1.97 -10.85 14.80
C GLN A 131 -3.06 -11.92 14.56
N GLY A 132 -3.28 -12.28 13.29
CA GLY A 132 -4.28 -13.28 12.89
C GLY A 132 -5.73 -12.82 12.95
N LYS A 133 -5.99 -11.53 13.21
CA LYS A 133 -7.33 -10.93 13.18
C LYS A 133 -7.43 -9.90 12.06
N ILE A 134 -8.61 -9.78 11.49
CA ILE A 134 -8.90 -8.71 10.54
C ILE A 134 -9.08 -7.41 11.34
N ALA A 135 -8.20 -6.43 11.09
CA ALA A 135 -8.26 -5.11 11.69
C ALA A 135 -9.26 -4.21 10.93
N GLN A 136 -9.26 -4.27 9.60
CA GLN A 136 -10.19 -3.51 8.76
C GLN A 136 -10.42 -4.21 7.41
N ILE A 137 -11.64 -4.09 6.87
CA ILE A 137 -11.94 -4.45 5.48
C ILE A 137 -12.63 -3.28 4.82
N GLY A 138 -12.23 -2.95 3.59
CA GLY A 138 -12.90 -1.92 2.81
C GLY A 138 -12.41 -1.85 1.38
N PHE A 139 -12.92 -0.89 0.62
CA PHE A 139 -12.31 -0.49 -0.65
C PHE A 139 -10.93 0.13 -0.39
N PRO A 140 -9.97 0.03 -1.33
CA PRO A 140 -8.63 0.60 -1.17
C PRO A 140 -8.67 2.05 -0.67
N ASP A 141 -9.46 2.91 -1.30
CA ASP A 141 -9.58 4.31 -0.90
C ASP A 141 -10.09 4.51 0.53
N THR A 142 -11.00 3.65 0.98
CA THR A 142 -11.53 3.72 2.37
C THR A 142 -10.47 3.29 3.38
N VAL A 143 -9.74 2.21 3.10
CA VAL A 143 -8.67 1.71 3.98
C VAL A 143 -7.53 2.73 4.06
N MET A 144 -7.17 3.35 2.93
CA MET A 144 -6.10 4.34 2.86
C MET A 144 -6.46 5.66 3.54
N ASN A 145 -7.67 6.18 3.31
CA ASN A 145 -8.06 7.52 3.75
C ASN A 145 -8.82 7.53 5.09
N SER A 146 -9.29 6.38 5.57
CA SER A 146 -10.05 6.26 6.81
C SER A 146 -9.65 5.01 7.58
N PRO A 147 -8.39 4.93 8.06
CA PRO A 147 -7.93 3.82 8.86
C PRO A 147 -8.74 3.70 10.16
N ALA A 148 -9.11 2.47 10.51
CA ALA A 148 -9.98 2.16 11.64
C ALA A 148 -9.26 2.22 12.99
N ASP A 149 -7.94 1.96 13.01
CA ASP A 149 -7.11 1.99 14.20
C ASP A 149 -5.67 2.44 13.87
N GLU A 150 -4.84 2.57 14.91
CA GLU A 150 -3.43 2.96 14.81
C GLU A 150 -2.59 1.99 13.96
N PHE A 151 -2.90 0.70 14.04
CA PHE A 151 -2.19 -0.32 13.27
C PHE A 151 -2.48 -0.13 11.77
N VAL A 152 -3.76 0.00 11.40
CA VAL A 152 -4.13 0.22 10.01
C VAL A 152 -3.57 1.56 9.53
N ALA A 153 -3.62 2.61 10.35
CA ALA A 153 -3.04 3.92 10.01
C ALA A 153 -1.53 3.80 9.70
N SER A 154 -0.77 3.14 10.58
CA SER A 154 0.65 2.90 10.36
C SER A 154 0.90 2.04 9.13
N PHE A 155 0.06 1.03 8.90
CA PHE A 155 0.16 0.15 7.74
C PHE A 155 -0.07 0.90 6.42
N VAL A 156 -0.95 1.90 6.38
CA VAL A 156 -1.22 2.69 5.16
C VAL A 156 -0.32 3.93 4.99
N GLY A 157 0.80 3.97 5.71
CA GLY A 157 1.81 5.03 5.58
C GLY A 157 1.58 6.29 6.42
N VAL A 158 0.66 6.26 7.40
CA VAL A 158 0.56 7.34 8.38
C VAL A 158 1.73 7.24 9.35
N GLU A 159 2.60 8.23 9.36
CA GLU A 159 3.77 8.23 10.25
C GLU A 159 3.58 9.03 11.54
N THR A 160 2.73 10.05 11.51
CA THR A 160 2.44 10.86 12.70
C THR A 160 1.13 10.40 13.31
N ILE A 161 1.24 9.59 14.35
CA ILE A 161 0.11 9.01 15.10
C ILE A 161 0.21 9.50 16.54
N LEU A 162 -0.69 10.40 16.93
CA LEU A 162 -0.62 11.11 18.20
C LEU A 162 -1.85 10.80 19.06
N ASN A 163 -1.63 10.19 20.22
CA ASN A 163 -2.67 10.01 21.22
C ASN A 163 -3.06 11.37 21.83
N GLY A 164 -4.36 11.62 21.96
CA GLY A 164 -4.88 12.86 22.50
C GLY A 164 -6.28 12.74 23.10
N GLU A 165 -6.79 13.88 23.53
CA GLU A 165 -8.12 14.04 24.10
C GLU A 165 -8.79 15.28 23.50
N ILE A 166 -10.09 15.20 23.21
CA ILE A 166 -10.84 16.35 22.72
C ILE A 166 -10.94 17.40 23.84
N ALA A 167 -10.30 18.54 23.64
CA ALA A 167 -10.35 19.65 24.59
C ALA A 167 -11.57 20.55 24.35
N ARG A 168 -11.87 20.84 23.08
CA ARG A 168 -12.93 21.78 22.67
C ARG A 168 -13.55 21.35 21.35
N THR A 169 -14.80 21.78 21.13
CA THR A 169 -15.56 21.53 19.90
C THR A 169 -15.99 22.86 19.29
N GLY A 170 -15.88 22.97 17.97
CA GLY A 170 -16.34 24.10 17.16
C GLY A 170 -17.41 23.69 16.15
N ALA A 171 -17.67 24.57 15.17
CA ALA A 171 -18.63 24.29 14.10
C ALA A 171 -18.02 23.34 13.05
N GLY A 172 -18.12 22.03 13.27
CA GLY A 172 -17.60 20.98 12.38
C GLY A 172 -16.11 20.68 12.55
N THR A 173 -15.45 21.33 13.51
CA THR A 173 -14.07 21.04 13.92
C THR A 173 -13.98 20.73 15.41
N VAL A 174 -12.91 20.06 15.80
CA VAL A 174 -12.55 19.78 17.19
C VAL A 174 -11.10 20.16 17.44
N ILE A 175 -10.79 20.56 18.66
CA ILE A 175 -9.43 20.80 19.12
C ILE A 175 -9.02 19.62 20.00
N CYS A 176 -8.00 18.90 19.56
CA CYS A 176 -7.44 17.74 20.23
C CYS A 176 -6.16 18.17 20.97
N ARG A 177 -6.12 17.98 22.29
CA ARG A 177 -4.89 18.16 23.06
C ARG A 177 -4.01 16.92 22.88
N VAL A 178 -2.82 17.12 22.33
CA VAL A 178 -1.83 16.06 22.08
C VAL A 178 -0.49 16.47 22.69
N GLN A 179 0.03 15.71 23.66
CA GLN A 179 1.29 16.03 24.34
C GLN A 179 1.37 17.51 24.76
N LYS A 180 2.26 18.30 24.15
CA LYS A 180 2.45 19.75 24.41
C LYS A 180 1.72 20.69 23.44
N GLY A 181 0.92 20.15 22.51
CA GLY A 181 0.23 20.91 21.47
C GLY A 181 -1.30 20.72 21.47
N GLU A 182 -1.98 21.60 20.74
CA GLU A 182 -3.41 21.49 20.43
C GLU A 182 -3.59 21.47 18.91
N ILE A 183 -4.20 20.41 18.39
CA ILE A 183 -4.42 20.20 16.96
C ILE A 183 -5.91 20.39 16.64
N GLU A 184 -6.22 21.29 15.71
CA GLU A 184 -7.54 21.43 15.12
C GLU A 184 -7.74 20.38 14.01
N ALA A 185 -8.85 19.65 14.07
CA ALA A 185 -9.21 18.59 13.13
C ALA A 185 -10.69 18.68 12.75
N VAL A 186 -11.06 18.21 11.56
CA VAL A 186 -12.47 18.07 11.20
C VAL A 186 -13.07 16.88 11.94
N GLY A 187 -14.23 17.07 12.56
CA GLY A 187 -14.90 15.99 13.27
C GLY A 187 -15.99 16.46 14.20
N ASN A 188 -16.77 15.50 14.68
CA ASN A 188 -17.88 15.69 15.62
C ASN A 188 -17.69 14.75 16.82
N ALA A 189 -16.72 15.03 17.69
CA ALA A 189 -16.45 14.29 18.92
C ALA A 189 -16.73 15.18 20.14
N LYS A 190 -17.01 14.60 21.32
CA LYS A 190 -17.32 15.38 22.53
C LYS A 190 -16.05 15.70 23.33
N PRO A 191 -16.02 16.82 24.07
CA PRO A 191 -14.94 17.08 25.03
C PRO A 191 -14.75 15.92 26.00
N GLY A 192 -13.50 15.56 26.27
CA GLY A 192 -13.12 14.43 27.12
C GLY A 192 -12.98 13.09 26.38
N GLU A 193 -13.43 12.97 25.13
CA GLU A 193 -13.22 11.75 24.34
C GLU A 193 -11.74 11.53 24.02
N ARG A 194 -11.26 10.29 24.21
CA ARG A 194 -9.92 9.89 23.80
C ARG A 194 -9.88 9.62 22.30
N VAL A 195 -8.93 10.23 21.63
CA VAL A 195 -8.76 10.14 20.18
C VAL A 195 -7.31 9.92 19.82
N VAL A 196 -7.11 9.49 18.58
CA VAL A 196 -5.80 9.44 17.93
C VAL A 196 -5.85 10.36 16.73
N CYS A 197 -4.91 11.30 16.67
CA CYS A 197 -4.70 12.17 15.53
C CYS A 197 -3.69 11.52 14.58
N CYS A 198 -4.13 11.19 13.38
CA CYS A 198 -3.32 10.62 12.32
C CYS A 198 -3.03 11.70 11.27
N ILE A 199 -1.76 11.98 11.02
CA ILE A 199 -1.31 12.98 10.05
C ILE A 199 -0.32 12.31 9.08
N ARG A 200 -0.63 12.46 7.80
CA ARG A 200 0.20 11.96 6.70
C ARG A 200 1.34 12.95 6.39
N PRO A 201 2.58 12.48 6.18
CA PRO A 201 3.72 13.35 5.87
C PRO A 201 3.52 14.28 4.68
N GLU A 202 2.82 13.82 3.64
CA GLU A 202 2.49 14.56 2.41
C GLU A 202 1.51 15.72 2.62
N HIS A 203 0.88 15.81 3.79
CA HIS A 203 0.00 16.94 4.15
C HIS A 203 0.67 18.00 5.01
N VAL A 204 1.93 17.81 5.38
CA VAL A 204 2.69 18.75 6.21
C VAL A 204 3.55 19.65 5.32
N THR A 205 3.31 20.96 5.41
CA THR A 205 4.09 21.99 4.72
C THR A 205 5.05 22.67 5.69
N LEU A 206 6.30 22.84 5.28
CA LEU A 206 7.31 23.57 6.07
C LEU A 206 7.51 24.99 5.55
N SER A 207 7.68 25.93 6.47
CA SER A 207 8.10 27.31 6.17
C SER A 207 9.17 27.78 7.16
N THR A 208 9.98 28.76 6.74
CA THR A 208 10.99 29.40 7.61
C THR A 208 10.49 30.65 8.30
N THR A 209 9.33 31.17 7.88
CA THR A 209 8.65 32.32 8.48
C THR A 209 7.24 31.92 8.90
N LEU A 210 6.76 32.53 9.99
CA LEU A 210 5.38 32.33 10.44
C LEU A 210 4.44 33.01 9.43
N SER A 211 3.79 32.22 8.59
CA SER A 211 2.75 32.70 7.67
C SER A 211 1.46 32.97 8.45
N GLY A 212 1.43 34.09 9.18
CA GLY A 212 0.36 34.41 10.14
C GLY A 212 -0.95 34.93 9.54
N SER A 213 -1.02 35.21 8.23
CA SER A 213 -2.21 35.79 7.60
C SER A 213 -2.42 35.29 6.18
N GLY A 214 -3.65 34.88 5.85
CA GLY A 214 -4.07 34.53 4.49
C GLY A 214 -3.94 33.05 4.08
N VAL A 215 -3.62 32.14 5.00
CA VAL A 215 -3.60 30.69 4.73
C VAL A 215 -4.81 29.98 5.33
N SER A 216 -5.26 28.90 4.68
CA SER A 216 -6.35 28.04 5.18
C SER A 216 -5.87 26.92 6.10
N ALA A 217 -4.56 26.77 6.30
CA ALA A 217 -4.00 25.88 7.31
C ALA A 217 -4.45 26.35 8.70
N ARG A 218 -4.90 25.41 9.52
CA ARG A 218 -5.44 25.67 10.86
C ARG A 218 -4.48 25.26 11.96
N ASN A 219 -3.51 24.42 11.61
CA ASN A 219 -2.48 23.91 12.48
C ASN A 219 -1.15 24.47 12.01
N THR A 220 -0.47 25.21 12.88
CA THR A 220 0.88 25.73 12.63
C THR A 220 1.67 25.65 13.92
N PHE A 221 2.79 24.93 13.90
CA PHE A 221 3.63 24.72 15.07
C PHE A 221 5.08 25.13 14.75
N PRO A 222 5.75 25.88 15.64
CA PRO A 222 7.19 25.96 15.60
C PRO A 222 7.78 24.56 15.87
N GLY A 223 8.82 24.20 15.14
CA GLY A 223 9.47 22.91 15.30
C GLY A 223 10.95 22.95 14.92
N LYS A 224 11.70 22.04 15.53
CA LYS A 224 13.11 21.82 15.22
C LYS A 224 13.25 20.61 14.30
N ILE A 225 14.01 20.74 13.21
CA ILE A 225 14.36 19.59 12.38
C ILE A 225 15.29 18.68 13.18
N VAL A 226 14.85 17.44 13.42
CA VAL A 226 15.62 16.43 14.15
C VAL A 226 16.45 15.60 13.18
N ARG A 227 15.88 15.25 12.03
CA ARG A 227 16.53 14.39 11.05
C ARG A 227 16.06 14.69 9.62
N ILE A 228 16.97 14.62 8.66
CA ILE A 228 16.68 14.65 7.22
C ILE A 228 17.09 13.31 6.61
N SER A 229 16.16 12.58 6.02
CA SER A 229 16.41 11.27 5.39
C SER A 229 16.12 11.32 3.88
N PRO A 230 17.08 11.04 3.00
CA PRO A 230 16.86 10.95 1.55
C PRO A 230 15.97 9.77 1.20
N MET A 231 14.93 10.00 0.38
CA MET A 231 13.98 8.98 -0.11
C MET A 231 13.97 8.89 -1.64
N GLY A 232 15.11 9.17 -2.27
CA GLY A 232 15.23 9.25 -3.72
C GLY A 232 14.84 10.63 -4.24
N LEU A 233 13.57 10.83 -4.60
CA LEU A 233 13.09 12.07 -5.24
C LEU A 233 12.63 13.16 -4.25
N PHE A 234 12.60 12.86 -2.96
CA PHE A 234 12.21 13.78 -1.90
C PHE A 234 12.95 13.43 -0.59
N TYR A 235 12.87 14.33 0.38
CA TYR A 235 13.35 14.13 1.73
C TYR A 235 12.20 13.85 2.68
N LYS A 236 12.42 12.87 3.56
CA LYS A 236 11.65 12.68 4.78
C LYS A 236 12.27 13.53 5.88
N ILE A 237 11.52 14.51 6.38
CA ILE A 237 11.94 15.44 7.44
C ILE A 237 11.23 15.05 8.73
N SER A 238 11.99 14.71 9.77
CA SER A 238 11.46 14.47 11.12
C SER A 238 11.62 15.71 11.97
N LEU A 239 10.55 16.12 12.66
CA LEU A 239 10.43 17.36 13.39
C LEU A 239 10.02 17.10 14.85
N ASP A 240 10.56 17.92 15.76
CA ASP A 240 10.05 18.06 17.12
C ASP A 240 9.32 19.40 17.24
N CYS A 241 7.98 19.34 17.29
CA CYS A 241 7.07 20.47 17.46
C CYS A 241 6.50 20.57 18.89
N GLY A 242 7.13 19.91 19.88
CA GLY A 242 6.50 19.55 21.14
C GLY A 242 5.73 18.23 21.08
N PHE A 243 5.67 17.64 19.88
CA PHE A 243 5.33 16.28 19.53
C PHE A 243 6.09 15.91 18.25
N PHE A 244 6.26 14.62 17.98
CA PHE A 244 6.90 14.15 16.77
C PHE A 244 6.00 14.38 15.56
N LEU A 245 6.56 14.94 14.49
CA LEU A 245 5.87 15.19 13.22
C LEU A 245 6.80 14.85 12.05
N THR A 246 6.28 14.15 11.04
CA THR A 246 7.01 13.89 9.79
C THR A 246 6.44 14.75 8.66
N ALA A 247 7.31 15.28 7.79
CA ALA A 247 6.93 15.93 6.54
C ALA A 247 7.71 15.33 5.35
N TYR A 248 7.07 15.23 4.19
CA TYR A 248 7.75 14.95 2.92
C TYR A 248 7.96 16.24 2.14
N VAL A 249 9.21 16.50 1.77
CA VAL A 249 9.61 17.75 1.12
C VAL A 249 10.42 17.40 -0.12
N THR A 250 10.07 18.00 -1.26
CA THR A 250 10.83 17.80 -2.50
C THR A 250 12.25 18.35 -2.36
N ILE A 251 13.19 17.82 -3.15
CA ILE A 251 14.59 18.28 -3.14
C ILE A 251 14.67 19.82 -3.36
N PRO A 252 13.99 20.41 -4.38
CA PRO A 252 14.06 21.85 -4.59
C PRO A 252 13.46 22.67 -3.44
N SER A 253 12.39 22.20 -2.81
CA SER A 253 11.81 22.88 -1.65
C SER A 253 12.74 22.86 -0.45
N ALA A 254 13.44 21.74 -0.20
CA ALA A 254 14.40 21.64 0.88
C ALA A 254 15.61 22.56 0.66
N GLU A 255 16.11 22.65 -0.57
CA GLU A 255 17.19 23.55 -0.97
C GLU A 255 16.78 25.03 -0.84
N ASN A 256 15.61 25.39 -1.38
CA ASN A 256 15.10 26.77 -1.33
C ASN A 256 14.86 27.26 0.11
N LEU A 257 14.41 26.36 0.99
CA LEU A 257 14.24 26.66 2.41
C LEU A 257 15.55 26.51 3.21
N ALA A 258 16.65 26.09 2.57
CA ALA A 258 17.93 25.76 3.18
C ALA A 258 17.76 24.89 4.44
N LEU A 259 16.99 23.80 4.32
CA LEU A 259 16.70 22.92 5.45
C LEU A 259 17.96 22.16 5.88
N GLU A 260 18.24 22.18 7.19
CA GLU A 260 19.34 21.46 7.81
C GLU A 260 18.92 20.92 9.18
N GLU A 261 19.56 19.85 9.64
CA GLU A 261 19.30 19.30 10.97
C GLU A 261 19.61 20.36 12.05
N GLY A 262 18.69 20.50 12.99
CA GLY A 262 18.76 21.49 14.05
C GLY A 262 18.09 22.82 13.74
N LYS A 263 17.76 23.11 12.48
CA LYS A 263 17.09 24.35 12.07
C LYS A 263 15.68 24.47 12.65
N GLN A 264 15.29 25.70 13.00
CA GLN A 264 13.93 26.05 13.39
C GLN A 264 13.08 26.34 12.16
N VAL A 265 11.90 25.72 12.09
CA VAL A 265 10.92 25.89 11.03
C VAL A 265 9.51 25.94 11.61
N PHE A 266 8.54 26.33 10.80
CA PHE A 266 7.13 26.16 11.11
C PHE A 266 6.57 25.02 10.27
N ALA A 267 5.94 24.06 10.93
CA ALA A 267 5.21 22.99 10.27
C ALA A 267 3.72 23.32 10.29
N SER A 268 3.08 23.28 9.12
CA SER A 268 1.67 23.64 8.96
C SER A 268 0.90 22.57 8.19
N PHE A 269 -0.37 22.38 8.57
CA PHE A 269 -1.27 21.45 7.90
C PHE A 269 -2.74 21.86 8.09
N LYS A 270 -3.61 21.39 7.20
CA LYS A 270 -5.05 21.68 7.27
C LYS A 270 -5.72 20.85 8.36
N ALA A 271 -6.80 21.37 8.97
CA ALA A 271 -7.65 20.58 9.86
C ALA A 271 -8.29 19.39 9.14
N THR A 272 -8.55 19.50 7.82
CA THR A 272 -9.07 18.43 6.97
C THR A 272 -8.06 17.32 6.71
N ALA A 273 -6.77 17.55 6.96
CA ALA A 273 -5.71 16.56 6.76
C ALA A 273 -5.47 15.68 8.01
N VAL A 274 -6.13 16.01 9.13
CA VAL A 274 -6.04 15.24 10.38
C VAL A 274 -7.17 14.23 10.38
N HIS A 275 -6.81 12.94 10.30
CA HIS A 275 -7.76 11.86 10.50
C HIS A 275 -7.88 11.55 11.99
N LEU A 276 -9.11 11.54 12.50
CA LEU A 276 -9.39 11.24 13.91
C LEU A 276 -9.92 9.83 14.05
N ILE A 277 -9.21 9.02 14.84
CA ILE A 277 -9.67 7.71 15.26
C ILE A 277 -10.18 7.82 16.70
N ARG A 278 -11.42 7.42 16.93
CA ARG A 278 -12.00 7.40 18.29
C ARG A 278 -11.58 6.10 18.97
N ARG A 279 -11.03 6.19 20.18
CA ARG A 279 -10.84 5.00 21.00
C ARG A 279 -12.17 4.70 21.68
N SER A 280 -12.74 3.52 21.40
CA SER A 280 -13.82 2.98 22.22
C SER A 280 -13.29 2.80 23.64
N ALA A 281 -14.05 3.26 24.64
CA ALA A 281 -13.73 3.07 26.05
C ALA A 281 -13.76 1.59 26.44
#